data_AF-A0A9P0LMR8-F1
#
_entry.id   AF-A0A9P0LMR8-F1
#
_cell.length_a   1.000
_cell.length_b   1.000
_cell.length_c   1.000
_cell.angle_alpha   90.00
_cell.angle_beta   90.00
_cell.angle_gamma   90.00
#
_symmetry.space_group_name_H-M   'P 1'
#
loop_
_entity.id
_entity.type
_entity.pdbx_description
1 polymer ?
#
loop_
_entity_poly.entity_id
_entity_poly.type
_entity_poly.pdbx_seq_one_letter_code
_entity_poly.pdbx_strand_id
1 'polypeptide(L)'
;MRSLFADFTVLAEKKIENVMTEPQEKPLSKSLQRGEDAQFDQLLSAFGSVAEHCLPSLLRALFSWYERQMSEVSNPEQKKSDIKQKSIINIVAGNTTETVERSEADIQKEKRDLAVEFIFCLVLIEVLKQMGLHPGHEDLVQYIENLALKHFKYHEGIQNSPNSANIHMISDLYAEVIGVLVQSRFMSVRTRFMAELKELRSRESNPNTTQSIISLLMGMKFFRVKMVPIEEFEASFQFMQECAQYFLEVKDKDIKHALAGLFVEILVPVAAAVKNEVNVPCLKNFVEMLYSQTLDASTKNKHRLALFPLVTCLLCVSQKQFFLQNWHYFLAMCLSHLKNRDPKMSRVALGMQ
;
A
#
# COMPACT_ATOMS: atom_id res chain seq x y z
N MET A 1 -11.45 0.33 -28.16
CA MET A 1 -10.55 -0.58 -27.41
C MET A 1 -9.24 -0.85 -28.16
N ARG A 2 -9.24 -1.43 -29.37
CA ARG A 2 -7.96 -1.76 -30.07
C ARG A 2 -7.07 -0.55 -30.37
N SER A 3 -7.64 0.55 -30.88
CA SER A 3 -6.90 1.80 -31.12
C SER A 3 -6.35 2.37 -29.82
N LEU A 4 -7.20 2.51 -28.80
CA LEU A 4 -6.83 3.00 -27.47
C LEU A 4 -5.67 2.21 -26.85
N PHE A 5 -5.68 0.88 -26.99
CA PHE A 5 -4.61 0.04 -26.47
C PHE A 5 -3.32 0.16 -27.29
N ALA A 6 -3.41 0.36 -28.61
CA ALA A 6 -2.25 0.62 -29.45
C ALA A 6 -1.59 1.97 -29.06
N ASP A 7 -2.39 3.03 -28.91
CA ASP A 7 -1.92 4.34 -28.46
C ASP A 7 -1.25 4.25 -27.07
N PHE A 8 -1.85 3.46 -26.17
CA PHE A 8 -1.25 3.15 -24.87
C PHE A 8 0.12 2.51 -25.00
N THR A 9 0.27 1.46 -25.80
CA THR A 9 1.56 0.78 -25.94
C THR A 9 2.66 1.72 -26.44
N VAL A 10 2.35 2.59 -27.41
CA VAL A 10 3.31 3.56 -27.94
C VAL A 10 3.69 4.61 -26.89
N LEU A 11 2.71 5.16 -26.18
CA LEU A 11 2.98 6.18 -25.16
C LEU A 11 3.67 5.60 -23.92
N ALA A 12 3.32 4.38 -23.51
CA ALA A 12 3.96 3.68 -22.41
C ALA A 12 5.44 3.39 -22.73
N GLU A 13 5.75 2.87 -23.92
CA GLU A 13 7.13 2.61 -24.33
C GLU A 13 7.96 3.89 -24.35
N LYS A 14 7.43 4.97 -24.96
CA LYS A 14 8.09 6.28 -24.96
C LYS A 14 8.36 6.80 -23.54
N LYS A 15 7.43 6.61 -22.60
CA LYS A 15 7.62 6.99 -21.19
C LYS A 15 8.70 6.16 -20.51
N ILE A 16 8.71 4.84 -20.74
CA ILE A 16 9.74 3.93 -20.21
C ILE A 16 11.11 4.35 -20.76
N GLU A 17 11.24 4.53 -22.07
CA GLU A 17 12.48 4.98 -22.72
C GLU A 17 12.98 6.30 -22.11
N ASN A 18 12.09 7.29 -21.94
CA ASN A 18 12.45 8.57 -21.32
C ASN A 18 13.01 8.38 -19.90
N VAL A 19 12.35 7.60 -19.05
CA VAL A 19 12.81 7.31 -17.69
C VAL A 19 14.18 6.63 -17.66
N MET A 20 14.48 5.79 -18.66
CA MET A 20 15.77 5.12 -18.79
C MET A 20 16.90 6.08 -19.18
N THR A 21 16.59 7.23 -19.78
CA THR A 21 17.58 8.29 -20.04
C THR A 21 17.82 9.22 -18.84
N GLU A 22 16.98 9.14 -17.81
CA GLU A 22 17.06 10.01 -16.63
C GLU A 22 18.09 9.51 -15.60
N PRO A 23 18.66 10.43 -14.79
CA PRO A 23 19.58 10.05 -13.71
C PRO A 23 19.02 8.95 -12.80
N GLN A 24 19.89 8.08 -12.29
CA GLN A 24 19.49 6.94 -11.46
C GLN A 24 18.74 7.37 -10.19
N GLU A 25 19.14 8.51 -9.61
CA GLU A 25 18.56 9.06 -8.37
C GLU A 25 17.19 9.71 -8.58
N LYS A 26 16.78 10.00 -9.83
CA LYS A 26 15.51 10.65 -10.11
C LYS A 26 14.36 9.66 -9.84
N PRO A 27 13.44 9.96 -8.91
CA PRO A 27 12.32 9.06 -8.62
C PRO A 27 11.35 8.97 -9.79
N LEU A 28 10.79 7.76 -10.02
CA LEU A 28 9.84 7.51 -11.11
C LEU A 28 8.62 8.44 -11.09
N SER A 29 8.13 8.80 -9.89
CA SER A 29 7.00 9.72 -9.72
C SER A 29 7.21 11.09 -10.35
N LYS A 30 8.45 11.55 -10.55
CA LYS A 30 8.72 12.85 -11.20
C LYS A 30 8.52 12.83 -12.71
N SER A 31 8.23 11.68 -13.29
CA SER A 31 8.11 11.49 -14.73
C SER A 31 6.85 10.71 -15.12
N LEU A 32 6.38 9.82 -14.23
CA LEU A 32 5.27 8.91 -14.49
C LEU A 32 4.00 9.22 -13.68
N GLN A 33 4.07 10.02 -12.61
CA GLN A 33 2.90 10.30 -11.77
C GLN A 33 1.81 11.03 -12.56
N ARG A 34 0.54 10.79 -12.17
CA ARG A 34 -0.61 11.57 -12.66
C ARG A 34 -0.36 13.06 -12.52
N GLY A 35 -0.70 13.85 -13.54
CA GLY A 35 -0.49 15.29 -13.60
C GLY A 35 0.82 15.71 -14.27
N GLU A 36 1.78 14.79 -14.47
CA GLU A 36 3.04 15.08 -15.16
C GLU A 36 2.88 15.06 -16.69
N ASP A 37 1.87 14.37 -17.22
CA ASP A 37 1.61 14.27 -18.66
C ASP A 37 0.11 14.22 -18.96
N ALA A 38 -0.43 15.35 -19.40
CA ALA A 38 -1.84 15.51 -19.70
C ALA A 38 -2.34 14.57 -20.81
N GLN A 39 -1.50 14.22 -21.80
CA GLN A 39 -1.89 13.28 -22.87
C GLN A 39 -2.06 11.88 -22.29
N PHE A 40 -1.13 11.46 -21.43
CA PHE A 40 -1.22 10.17 -20.77
C PHE A 40 -2.35 10.10 -19.75
N ASP A 41 -2.61 11.18 -19.01
CA ASP A 41 -3.74 11.25 -18.08
C ASP A 41 -5.09 11.14 -18.81
N GLN A 42 -5.22 11.79 -19.97
CA GLN A 42 -6.40 11.65 -20.83
C GLN A 42 -6.58 10.21 -21.30
N LEU A 43 -5.48 9.55 -21.66
CA LEU A 43 -5.49 8.14 -22.03
C LEU A 43 -5.97 7.27 -20.86
N LEU A 44 -5.45 7.46 -19.64
CA LEU A 44 -5.92 6.73 -18.45
C LEU A 44 -7.42 6.94 -18.23
N SER A 45 -7.91 8.17 -18.29
CA SER A 45 -9.35 8.48 -18.18
C SER A 45 -10.19 7.77 -19.25
N ALA A 46 -9.69 7.69 -20.49
CA ALA A 46 -10.34 6.94 -21.56
C ALA A 46 -10.37 5.42 -21.27
N PHE A 47 -9.31 4.84 -20.70
CA PHE A 47 -9.31 3.46 -20.21
C PHE A 47 -10.39 3.24 -19.15
N GLY A 48 -10.50 4.13 -18.16
CA GLY A 48 -11.53 4.07 -17.13
C GLY A 48 -12.95 4.11 -17.67
N SER A 49 -13.20 4.94 -18.68
CA SER A 49 -14.52 5.04 -19.34
C SER A 49 -14.83 3.79 -20.17
N VAL A 50 -13.87 3.28 -20.94
CA VAL A 50 -14.05 2.08 -21.77
C VAL A 50 -14.19 0.82 -20.92
N ALA A 51 -13.55 0.77 -19.74
CA ALA A 51 -13.65 -0.33 -18.80
C ALA A 51 -15.10 -0.60 -18.35
N GLU A 52 -15.97 0.41 -18.33
CA GLU A 52 -17.39 0.26 -17.99
C GLU A 52 -18.05 -0.86 -18.82
N HIS A 53 -17.69 -0.98 -20.10
CA HIS A 53 -18.31 -1.93 -21.01
C HIS A 53 -17.50 -3.20 -21.27
N CYS A 54 -16.20 -3.19 -21.00
CA CYS A 54 -15.30 -4.28 -21.44
C CYS A 54 -14.06 -4.50 -20.57
N LEU A 55 -14.17 -4.20 -19.27
CA LEU A 55 -13.11 -4.39 -18.29
C LEU A 55 -12.41 -5.76 -18.36
N PRO A 56 -13.11 -6.92 -18.47
CA PRO A 56 -12.43 -8.21 -18.44
C PRO A 56 -11.49 -8.42 -19.63
N SER A 57 -11.89 -7.97 -20.82
CA SER A 57 -11.05 -8.01 -22.02
C SER A 57 -9.88 -7.03 -21.92
N LEU A 58 -10.13 -5.85 -21.35
CA LEU A 58 -9.11 -4.83 -21.13
C LEU A 58 -8.03 -5.31 -20.15
N LEU A 59 -8.42 -5.91 -19.03
CA LEU A 59 -7.51 -6.49 -18.05
C LEU A 59 -6.68 -7.61 -18.65
N ARG A 60 -7.28 -8.53 -19.42
CA ARG A 60 -6.52 -9.60 -20.09
C ARG A 60 -5.48 -9.07 -21.08
N ALA A 61 -5.84 -8.03 -21.84
CA ALA A 61 -4.90 -7.36 -22.73
C ALA A 61 -3.77 -6.66 -21.95
N LEU A 62 -4.12 -5.97 -20.85
CA LEU A 62 -3.17 -5.29 -19.98
C LEU A 62 -2.21 -6.27 -19.29
N PHE A 63 -2.70 -7.40 -18.78
CA PHE A 63 -1.87 -8.47 -18.19
C PHE A 63 -0.94 -9.06 -19.23
N SER A 64 -1.44 -9.31 -20.45
CA SER A 64 -0.61 -9.82 -21.55
C SER A 64 0.48 -8.82 -21.94
N TRP A 65 0.19 -7.51 -21.92
CA TRP A 65 1.21 -6.47 -22.16
C TRP A 65 2.25 -6.44 -21.03
N TYR A 66 1.80 -6.46 -19.78
CA TYR A 66 2.67 -6.47 -18.61
C TYR A 66 3.61 -7.69 -18.60
N GLU A 67 3.09 -8.88 -18.82
CA GLU A 67 3.89 -10.11 -18.85
C GLU A 67 4.94 -10.11 -19.96
N ARG A 68 4.61 -9.56 -21.14
CA ARG A 68 5.59 -9.37 -22.23
C ARG A 68 6.68 -8.40 -21.83
N GLN A 69 6.31 -7.24 -21.27
CA GLN A 69 7.25 -6.22 -20.84
C GLN A 69 8.25 -6.73 -19.78
N MET A 70 7.77 -7.56 -18.84
CA MET A 70 8.60 -8.21 -17.83
C MET A 70 9.44 -9.38 -18.40
N SER A 71 9.05 -9.94 -19.55
CA SER A 71 9.74 -11.06 -20.20
C SER A 71 10.78 -10.65 -21.25
N GLU A 72 10.58 -9.53 -21.95
CA GLU A 72 11.36 -9.07 -23.11
C GLU A 72 12.86 -8.81 -22.80
N VAL A 73 13.24 -8.66 -21.53
CA VAL A 73 14.63 -8.40 -21.09
C VAL A 73 15.29 -9.64 -20.46
N SER A 74 14.71 -10.83 -20.63
CA SER A 74 15.35 -12.09 -20.29
C SER A 74 16.10 -12.65 -21.50
N ASN A 75 17.12 -11.95 -22.01
CA ASN A 75 17.97 -12.48 -23.08
C ASN A 75 18.57 -13.83 -22.63
N PRO A 76 18.30 -14.95 -23.32
CA PRO A 76 18.87 -16.26 -22.97
C PRO A 76 20.41 -16.29 -23.04
N GLU A 77 21.01 -15.33 -23.75
CA GLU A 77 22.46 -15.17 -23.86
C GLU A 77 23.11 -14.65 -22.58
N GLN A 78 22.40 -13.85 -21.78
CA GLN A 78 22.89 -13.35 -20.47
C GLN A 78 23.00 -14.49 -19.44
N LYS A 79 22.06 -15.44 -19.46
CA LYS A 79 22.15 -16.65 -18.62
C LYS A 79 23.38 -17.50 -18.95
N LYS A 80 23.83 -17.51 -20.22
CA LYS A 80 25.05 -18.24 -20.62
C LYS A 80 26.33 -17.49 -20.28
N SER A 81 26.34 -16.15 -20.32
CA SER A 81 27.49 -15.36 -19.87
C SER A 81 27.66 -15.42 -18.35
N ASP A 82 26.58 -15.33 -17.57
CA ASP A 82 26.64 -15.39 -16.10
C ASP A 82 27.07 -16.76 -15.59
N ILE A 83 26.63 -17.85 -16.23
CA ILE A 83 27.08 -19.21 -15.87
C ILE A 83 28.56 -19.39 -16.21
N LYS A 84 29.03 -18.87 -17.36
CA LYS A 84 30.46 -18.94 -17.73
C LYS A 84 31.32 -18.07 -16.82
N GLN A 85 30.89 -16.86 -16.48
CA GLN A 85 31.66 -15.93 -15.66
C GLN A 85 31.75 -16.41 -14.19
N LYS A 86 30.66 -16.93 -13.62
CA LYS A 86 30.67 -17.60 -12.31
C LYS A 86 31.52 -18.87 -12.29
N SER A 87 31.56 -19.64 -13.39
CA SER A 87 32.41 -20.84 -13.47
C SER A 87 33.91 -20.53 -13.55
N ILE A 88 34.30 -19.39 -14.13
CA ILE A 88 35.71 -18.98 -14.23
C ILE A 88 36.19 -18.38 -12.89
N ILE A 89 35.36 -17.56 -12.23
CA ILE A 89 35.71 -16.94 -10.94
C ILE A 89 35.88 -17.99 -9.84
N ASN A 90 35.01 -19.01 -9.79
CA ASN A 90 35.09 -20.09 -8.78
C ASN A 90 36.32 -20.99 -8.93
N ILE A 91 37.00 -21.00 -10.08
CA ILE A 91 38.23 -21.79 -10.29
C ILE A 91 39.48 -21.00 -9.86
N VAL A 92 39.41 -19.66 -9.83
CA VAL A 92 40.57 -18.79 -9.59
C VAL A 92 40.58 -18.19 -8.17
N ALA A 93 39.43 -17.97 -7.54
CA ALA A 93 39.34 -17.36 -6.22
C ALA A 93 39.12 -18.42 -5.11
N GLY A 94 40.21 -18.96 -4.58
CA GLY A 94 40.18 -19.60 -3.27
C GLY A 94 39.88 -18.56 -2.19
N ASN A 95 38.76 -18.73 -1.48
CA ASN A 95 38.35 -17.98 -0.29
C ASN A 95 38.40 -16.45 -0.38
N THR A 96 37.33 -15.84 -0.87
CA THR A 96 36.92 -14.48 -0.45
C THR A 96 35.40 -14.38 -0.48
N THR A 97 34.81 -13.95 0.62
CA THR A 97 33.39 -13.59 0.71
C THR A 97 33.17 -12.32 -0.11
N GLU A 98 33.05 -12.46 -1.42
CA GLU A 98 32.64 -11.37 -2.29
C GLU A 98 31.14 -11.14 -2.11
N THR A 99 30.81 -9.94 -1.61
CA THR A 99 29.49 -9.37 -1.80
C THR A 99 29.27 -9.29 -3.31
N VAL A 100 28.26 -9.98 -3.83
CA VAL A 100 27.93 -9.93 -5.25
C VAL A 100 27.47 -8.51 -5.55
N GLU A 101 28.38 -7.64 -6.01
CA GLU A 101 28.03 -6.31 -6.51
C GLU A 101 27.06 -6.50 -7.67
N ARG A 102 25.82 -6.01 -7.51
CA ARG A 102 24.83 -5.99 -8.60
C ARG A 102 25.41 -5.16 -9.74
N SER A 103 25.38 -5.70 -10.96
CA SER A 103 25.86 -4.97 -12.13
C SER A 103 25.02 -3.71 -12.36
N GLU A 104 25.62 -2.65 -12.89
CA GLU A 104 24.88 -1.46 -13.36
C GLU A 104 23.75 -1.85 -14.32
N ALA A 105 23.95 -2.88 -15.14
CA ALA A 105 22.93 -3.43 -16.03
C ALA A 105 21.72 -4.00 -15.27
N ASP A 106 21.94 -4.68 -14.14
CA ASP A 106 20.87 -5.22 -13.30
C ASP A 106 20.07 -4.10 -12.61
N ILE A 107 20.77 -3.04 -12.19
CA ILE A 107 20.15 -1.87 -11.55
C ILE A 107 19.27 -1.12 -12.56
N GLN A 108 19.76 -0.91 -13.79
CA GLN A 108 18.98 -0.29 -14.86
C GLN A 108 17.79 -1.15 -15.28
N LYS A 109 17.98 -2.46 -15.35
CA LYS A 109 16.88 -3.39 -15.63
C LYS A 109 15.79 -3.31 -14.55
N GLU A 110 16.16 -3.35 -13.27
CA GLU A 110 15.20 -3.21 -12.17
C GLU A 110 14.48 -1.85 -12.22
N LYS A 111 15.18 -0.76 -12.57
CA LYS A 111 14.55 0.56 -12.77
C LYS A 111 13.52 0.54 -13.91
N ARG A 112 13.83 -0.12 -15.04
CA ARG A 112 12.91 -0.31 -16.16
C ARG A 112 11.68 -1.10 -15.73
N ASP A 113 11.87 -2.24 -15.08
CA ASP A 113 10.77 -3.12 -14.64
C ASP A 113 9.84 -2.36 -13.67
N LEU A 114 10.41 -1.59 -12.73
CA LEU A 114 9.63 -0.72 -11.84
C LEU A 114 8.85 0.37 -12.61
N ALA A 115 9.40 0.92 -13.70
CA ALA A 115 8.68 1.88 -14.54
C ALA A 115 7.48 1.24 -15.27
N VAL A 116 7.63 0.00 -15.75
CA VAL A 116 6.53 -0.80 -16.32
C VAL A 116 5.44 -1.00 -15.27
N GLU A 117 5.83 -1.45 -14.07
CA GLU A 117 4.91 -1.68 -12.95
C GLU A 117 4.18 -0.40 -12.53
N PHE A 118 4.87 0.73 -12.55
CA PHE A 118 4.27 2.04 -12.25
C PHE A 118 3.10 2.32 -13.20
N ILE A 119 3.37 2.26 -14.52
CA ILE A 119 2.38 2.50 -15.56
C ILE A 119 1.23 1.49 -15.45
N PHE A 120 1.56 0.22 -15.25
CA PHE A 120 0.59 -0.86 -15.06
C PHE A 120 -0.37 -0.56 -13.89
N CYS A 121 0.17 -0.15 -12.74
CA CYS A 121 -0.64 0.21 -11.58
C CYS A 121 -1.54 1.43 -11.86
N LEU A 122 -1.04 2.46 -12.56
CA LEU A 122 -1.86 3.62 -12.91
C LEU A 122 -3.09 3.24 -13.74
N VAL A 123 -2.93 2.36 -14.72
CA VAL A 123 -4.04 1.85 -15.52
C VAL A 123 -4.98 1.01 -14.65
N LEU A 124 -4.44 0.10 -13.82
CA LEU A 124 -5.25 -0.74 -12.92
C LEU A 124 -6.12 0.10 -11.99
N ILE A 125 -5.55 1.10 -11.31
CA ILE A 125 -6.30 1.96 -10.40
C ILE A 125 -7.46 2.64 -11.11
N GLU A 126 -7.30 3.01 -12.38
CA GLU A 126 -8.35 3.67 -13.16
C GLU A 126 -9.45 2.70 -13.60
N VAL A 127 -9.08 1.54 -14.16
CA VAL A 127 -10.05 0.60 -14.72
C VAL A 127 -10.79 -0.21 -13.65
N LEU A 128 -10.15 -0.48 -12.51
CA LEU A 128 -10.75 -1.28 -11.42
C LEU A 128 -11.89 -0.57 -10.70
N LYS A 129 -12.05 0.75 -10.87
CA LYS A 129 -13.24 1.48 -10.41
C LYS A 129 -14.54 0.90 -11.00
N GLN A 130 -14.46 0.33 -12.20
CA GLN A 130 -15.59 -0.28 -12.89
C GLN A 130 -15.84 -1.75 -12.54
N MET A 131 -15.02 -2.35 -11.67
CA MET A 131 -15.09 -3.79 -11.36
C MET A 131 -16.41 -4.24 -10.72
N GLY A 132 -17.14 -3.33 -10.08
CA GLY A 132 -18.50 -3.57 -9.59
C GLY A 132 -19.50 -3.93 -10.69
N LEU A 133 -19.27 -3.50 -11.93
CA LEU A 133 -20.17 -3.72 -13.08
C LEU A 133 -19.95 -5.08 -13.76
N HIS A 134 -18.88 -5.80 -13.40
CA HIS A 134 -18.44 -7.02 -14.08
C HIS A 134 -18.32 -8.20 -13.09
N PRO A 135 -19.43 -8.86 -12.70
CA PRO A 135 -19.40 -9.98 -11.76
C PRO A 135 -18.78 -11.25 -12.38
N GLY A 136 -18.22 -12.14 -11.54
CA GLY A 136 -17.81 -13.50 -11.94
C GLY A 136 -16.38 -13.67 -12.49
N HIS A 137 -15.59 -12.60 -12.57
CA HIS A 137 -14.20 -12.65 -13.05
C HIS A 137 -13.17 -12.79 -11.93
N GLU A 138 -13.37 -13.78 -11.07
CA GLU A 138 -12.51 -14.03 -9.90
C GLU A 138 -11.08 -14.42 -10.29
N ASP A 139 -10.88 -14.99 -11.48
CA ASP A 139 -9.55 -15.26 -12.05
C ASP A 139 -8.71 -13.99 -12.17
N LEU A 140 -9.34 -12.90 -12.65
CA LEU A 140 -8.67 -11.61 -12.83
C LEU A 140 -8.39 -10.94 -11.48
N VAL A 141 -9.32 -11.03 -10.53
CA VAL A 141 -9.17 -10.53 -9.16
C VAL A 141 -7.99 -11.21 -8.49
N GLN A 142 -7.96 -12.55 -8.54
CA GLN A 142 -6.92 -13.34 -7.91
C GLN A 142 -5.54 -13.04 -8.50
N TYR A 143 -5.45 -12.81 -9.81
CA TYR A 143 -4.20 -12.40 -10.46
C TYR A 143 -3.67 -11.07 -9.90
N ILE A 144 -4.53 -10.05 -9.77
CA ILE A 144 -4.15 -8.74 -9.25
C ILE A 144 -3.72 -8.84 -7.78
N GLU A 145 -4.47 -9.58 -6.97
CA GLU A 145 -4.12 -9.85 -5.57
C GLU A 145 -2.78 -10.59 -5.45
N ASN A 146 -2.52 -11.57 -6.33
CA ASN A 146 -1.24 -12.29 -6.36
C ASN A 146 -0.08 -11.33 -6.61
N LEU A 147 -0.23 -10.38 -7.54
CA LEU A 147 0.78 -9.38 -7.84
C LEU A 147 1.00 -8.48 -6.63
N ALA A 148 -0.05 -7.86 -6.10
CA ALA A 148 0.06 -6.96 -4.95
C ALA A 148 0.74 -7.61 -3.74
N LEU A 149 0.37 -8.85 -3.40
CA LEU A 149 0.98 -9.57 -2.28
C LEU A 149 2.48 -9.84 -2.48
N LYS A 150 2.96 -10.02 -3.72
CA LYS A 150 4.40 -10.12 -3.97
C LYS A 150 5.12 -8.83 -3.58
N HIS A 151 4.53 -7.66 -3.84
CA HIS A 151 5.11 -6.36 -3.48
C HIS A 151 4.95 -5.99 -2.00
N PHE A 152 4.08 -6.69 -1.27
CA PHE A 152 3.94 -6.52 0.18
C PHE A 152 4.87 -7.44 0.98
N LYS A 153 5.52 -8.41 0.33
CA LYS A 153 6.53 -9.24 0.98
C LYS A 153 7.77 -8.39 1.29
N TYR A 154 8.21 -8.48 2.53
CA TYR A 154 9.50 -7.91 2.93
C TYR A 154 10.63 -8.70 2.28
N HIS A 155 11.58 -7.98 1.67
CA HIS A 155 12.82 -8.56 1.17
C HIS A 155 13.99 -7.86 1.85
N GLU A 156 14.90 -8.67 2.40
CA GLU A 156 16.11 -8.18 3.06
C GLU A 156 17.03 -7.50 2.03
N GLY A 157 17.61 -6.36 2.41
CA GLY A 157 18.52 -5.61 1.54
C GLY A 157 17.88 -4.61 0.58
N ILE A 158 16.53 -4.50 0.51
CA ILE A 158 15.87 -3.45 -0.29
C ILE A 158 16.41 -2.06 0.05
N GLN A 159 16.64 -1.75 1.33
CA GLN A 159 17.12 -0.44 1.78
C GLN A 159 18.51 -0.07 1.22
N ASN A 160 19.33 -1.08 0.88
CA ASN A 160 20.64 -0.89 0.28
C ASN A 160 20.58 -0.88 -1.26
N SER A 161 19.41 -1.12 -1.85
CA SER A 161 19.22 -1.04 -3.30
C SER A 161 19.21 0.43 -3.75
N PRO A 162 19.92 0.78 -4.85
CA PRO A 162 19.82 2.09 -5.47
C PRO A 162 18.42 2.39 -6.03
N ASN A 163 17.55 1.38 -6.17
CA ASN A 163 16.14 1.55 -6.55
C ASN A 163 15.18 1.52 -5.34
N SER A 164 15.66 1.51 -4.10
CA SER A 164 14.84 1.35 -2.88
C SER A 164 13.62 2.28 -2.84
N ALA A 165 13.81 3.56 -3.15
CA ALA A 165 12.72 4.55 -3.19
C ALA A 165 11.65 4.20 -4.22
N ASN A 166 12.05 3.74 -5.41
CA ASN A 166 11.13 3.31 -6.47
C ASN A 166 10.41 2.01 -6.08
N ILE A 167 11.09 1.05 -5.43
CA ILE A 167 10.47 -0.19 -4.93
C ILE A 167 9.36 0.12 -3.93
N HIS A 168 9.62 1.02 -2.96
CA HIS A 168 8.60 1.44 -2.00
C HIS A 168 7.43 2.16 -2.68
N MET A 169 7.71 2.98 -3.68
CA MET A 169 6.69 3.66 -4.48
C MET A 169 5.79 2.68 -5.26
N ILE A 170 6.36 1.61 -5.82
CA ILE A 170 5.58 0.57 -6.49
C ILE A 170 4.73 -0.21 -5.48
N SER A 171 5.27 -0.53 -4.30
CA SER A 171 4.49 -1.14 -3.21
C SER A 171 3.29 -0.26 -2.82
N ASP A 172 3.49 1.05 -2.74
CA ASP A 172 2.43 2.03 -2.47
C ASP A 172 1.38 2.07 -3.58
N LEU A 173 1.77 2.03 -4.85
CA LEU A 173 0.84 1.96 -5.97
C LEU A 173 0.02 0.66 -5.95
N TYR A 174 0.63 -0.47 -5.64
CA TYR A 174 -0.12 -1.72 -5.45
C TYR A 174 -1.06 -1.68 -4.23
N ALA A 175 -0.69 -0.97 -3.16
CA ALA A 175 -1.61 -0.70 -2.06
C ALA A 175 -2.82 0.13 -2.53
N GLU A 176 -2.63 1.12 -3.41
CA GLU A 176 -3.73 1.90 -4.01
C GLU A 176 -4.60 1.02 -4.94
N VAL A 177 -3.99 0.14 -5.75
CA VAL A 177 -4.70 -0.87 -6.56
C VAL A 177 -5.61 -1.72 -5.67
N ILE A 178 -5.11 -2.25 -4.55
CA ILE A 178 -5.90 -3.01 -3.58
C ILE A 178 -6.98 -2.12 -2.94
N GLY A 179 -6.66 -0.86 -2.61
CA GLY A 179 -7.61 0.12 -2.09
C GLY A 179 -8.79 0.42 -3.02
N VAL A 180 -8.61 0.35 -4.34
CA VAL A 180 -9.70 0.43 -5.31
C VAL A 180 -10.42 -0.91 -5.46
N LEU A 181 -9.67 -2.01 -5.59
CA LEU A 181 -10.23 -3.35 -5.78
C LEU A 181 -11.17 -3.76 -4.63
N VAL A 182 -10.79 -3.44 -3.40
CA VAL A 182 -11.56 -3.75 -2.19
C VAL A 182 -12.95 -3.11 -2.19
N GLN A 183 -13.16 -2.01 -2.93
CA GLN A 183 -14.48 -1.40 -3.10
C GLN A 183 -15.47 -2.31 -3.82
N SER A 184 -15.02 -3.24 -4.65
CA SER A 184 -15.91 -4.15 -5.38
C SER A 184 -15.75 -5.62 -4.98
N ARG A 185 -14.62 -5.96 -4.37
CA ARG A 185 -14.23 -7.34 -4.03
C ARG A 185 -13.74 -7.45 -2.58
N PHE A 186 -14.45 -6.79 -1.66
CA PHE A 186 -14.09 -6.73 -0.23
C PHE A 186 -13.78 -8.10 0.37
N MET A 187 -14.68 -9.08 0.22
CA MET A 187 -14.54 -10.39 0.86
C MET A 187 -13.33 -11.18 0.34
N SER A 188 -12.99 -11.05 -0.95
CA SER A 188 -11.80 -11.70 -1.52
C SER A 188 -10.53 -11.12 -0.90
N VAL A 189 -10.38 -9.79 -0.97
CA VAL A 189 -9.22 -9.07 -0.42
C VAL A 189 -9.09 -9.31 1.08
N ARG A 190 -10.18 -9.20 1.85
CA ARG A 190 -10.21 -9.46 3.30
C ARG A 190 -9.73 -10.88 3.61
N THR A 191 -10.34 -11.89 3.00
CA THR A 191 -10.02 -13.30 3.27
C THR A 191 -8.55 -13.55 3.05
N ARG A 192 -8.03 -13.02 1.96
CA ARG A 192 -6.65 -13.22 1.56
C ARG A 192 -5.64 -12.49 2.43
N PHE A 193 -5.90 -11.23 2.74
CA PHE A 193 -5.08 -10.46 3.68
C PHE A 193 -5.05 -11.12 5.06
N MET A 194 -6.21 -11.55 5.59
CA MET A 194 -6.27 -12.18 6.91
C MET A 194 -5.56 -13.54 6.93
N ALA A 195 -5.59 -14.30 5.83
CA ALA A 195 -4.83 -15.54 5.69
C ALA A 195 -3.32 -15.29 5.78
N GLU A 196 -2.80 -14.32 4.99
CA GLU A 196 -1.38 -13.95 5.00
C GLU A 196 -0.94 -13.39 6.37
N LEU A 197 -1.75 -12.54 6.98
CA LEU A 197 -1.46 -11.99 8.31
C LEU A 197 -1.43 -13.09 9.37
N LYS A 198 -2.36 -14.04 9.32
CA LYS A 198 -2.39 -15.19 10.22
C LYS A 198 -1.15 -16.08 10.03
N GLU A 199 -0.73 -16.31 8.78
CA GLU A 199 0.48 -17.06 8.48
C GLU A 199 1.71 -16.37 9.08
N LEU A 200 1.90 -15.07 8.85
CA LEU A 200 3.02 -14.31 9.40
C LEU A 200 3.04 -14.31 10.93
N ARG A 201 1.87 -14.17 11.57
CA ARG A 201 1.72 -14.24 13.04
C ARG A 201 2.07 -15.61 13.62
N SER A 202 2.00 -16.68 12.84
CA SER A 202 2.36 -18.04 13.27
C SER A 202 3.87 -18.32 13.22
N ARG A 203 4.63 -17.47 12.54
CA ARG A 203 6.09 -17.58 12.43
C ARG A 203 6.77 -17.12 13.72
N GLU A 204 8.02 -17.54 13.91
CA GLU A 204 8.82 -17.10 15.04
C GLU A 204 9.00 -15.57 15.01
N SER A 205 8.87 -14.95 16.18
CA SER A 205 9.05 -13.51 16.35
C SER A 205 10.52 -13.15 16.18
N ASN A 206 10.83 -12.45 15.10
CA ASN A 206 12.15 -11.90 14.81
C ASN A 206 11.99 -10.60 13.97
N PRO A 207 13.05 -9.79 13.80
CA PRO A 207 12.95 -8.53 13.07
C PRO A 207 12.41 -8.66 11.65
N ASN A 208 12.74 -9.74 10.93
CA ASN A 208 12.26 -9.98 9.56
C ASN A 208 10.76 -10.30 9.53
N THR A 209 10.26 -11.07 10.49
CA THR A 209 8.82 -11.31 10.67
C THR A 209 8.10 -10.01 11.01
N THR A 210 8.66 -9.19 11.91
CA THR A 210 8.13 -7.86 12.25
C THR A 210 8.00 -6.97 11.00
N GLN A 211 9.06 -6.86 10.19
CA GLN A 211 9.01 -6.09 8.94
C GLN A 211 8.04 -6.68 7.92
N SER A 212 7.94 -8.00 7.80
CA SER A 212 6.98 -8.65 6.91
C SER A 212 5.53 -8.31 7.28
N ILE A 213 5.22 -8.30 8.58
CA ILE A 213 3.90 -7.91 9.08
C ILE A 213 3.65 -6.44 8.77
N ILE A 214 4.60 -5.55 9.06
CA ILE A 214 4.47 -4.11 8.79
C ILE A 214 4.24 -3.86 7.29
N SER A 215 5.02 -4.47 6.40
CA SER A 215 4.85 -4.33 4.95
C SER A 215 3.47 -4.82 4.48
N LEU A 216 2.98 -5.94 5.02
CA LEU A 216 1.63 -6.43 4.72
C LEU A 216 0.55 -5.43 5.18
N LEU A 217 0.68 -4.87 6.39
CA LEU A 217 -0.25 -3.86 6.92
C LEU A 217 -0.29 -2.60 6.04
N MET A 218 0.87 -2.14 5.56
CA MET A 218 0.97 -0.99 4.66
C MET A 218 0.26 -1.22 3.32
N GLY A 219 0.18 -2.47 2.86
CA GLY A 219 -0.59 -2.87 1.69
C GLY A 219 -2.09 -2.54 1.76
N MET A 220 -2.63 -2.33 2.97
CA MET A 220 -4.03 -1.97 3.21
C MET A 220 -4.25 -0.48 3.50
N LYS A 221 -3.23 0.37 3.43
CA LYS A 221 -3.33 1.79 3.84
C LYS A 221 -4.37 2.61 3.06
N PHE A 222 -4.66 2.22 1.81
CA PHE A 222 -5.67 2.86 0.97
C PHE A 222 -7.06 2.22 1.10
N PHE A 223 -7.27 1.33 2.07
CA PHE A 223 -8.60 0.82 2.38
C PHE A 223 -9.53 1.97 2.77
N ARG A 224 -10.66 2.09 2.06
CA ARG A 224 -11.69 3.10 2.34
C ARG A 224 -12.97 2.38 2.74
N VAL A 225 -13.49 2.73 3.91
CA VAL A 225 -14.79 2.24 4.38
C VAL A 225 -15.89 2.80 3.50
N LYS A 226 -16.76 1.91 3.00
CA LYS A 226 -18.01 2.34 2.39
C LYS A 226 -19.03 2.65 3.46
N MET A 227 -19.59 3.86 3.40
CA MET A 227 -20.62 4.31 4.34
C MET A 227 -21.98 3.68 4.05
N VAL A 228 -22.25 3.33 2.78
CA VAL A 228 -23.51 2.75 2.33
C VAL A 228 -23.27 1.60 1.35
N PRO A 229 -24.13 0.56 1.35
CA PRO A 229 -25.19 0.31 2.34
C PRO A 229 -24.60 -0.12 3.70
N ILE A 230 -25.45 -0.17 4.75
CA ILE A 230 -24.99 -0.37 6.15
C ILE A 230 -24.27 -1.70 6.34
N GLU A 231 -24.64 -2.73 5.58
CA GLU A 231 -24.02 -4.05 5.64
C GLU A 231 -22.55 -4.01 5.20
N GLU A 232 -22.21 -3.18 4.21
CA GLU A 232 -20.82 -2.99 3.76
C GLU A 232 -20.00 -2.18 4.77
N PHE A 233 -20.63 -1.22 5.44
CA PHE A 233 -20.04 -0.49 6.55
C PHE A 233 -19.72 -1.43 7.72
N GLU A 234 -20.69 -2.25 8.15
CA GLU A 234 -20.52 -3.22 9.23
C GLU A 234 -19.46 -4.27 8.89
N ALA A 235 -19.44 -4.77 7.65
CA ALA A 235 -18.42 -5.72 7.20
C ALA A 235 -17.00 -5.11 7.24
N SER A 236 -16.87 -3.83 6.87
CA SER A 236 -15.61 -3.10 6.98
C SER A 236 -15.16 -2.96 8.44
N PHE A 237 -16.07 -2.64 9.35
CA PHE A 237 -15.75 -2.53 10.78
C PHE A 237 -15.51 -3.89 11.45
N GLN A 238 -16.10 -4.98 10.95
CA GLN A 238 -15.76 -6.33 11.40
C GLN A 238 -14.29 -6.64 11.08
N PHE A 239 -13.84 -6.34 9.86
CA PHE A 239 -12.43 -6.45 9.49
C PHE A 239 -11.53 -5.58 10.38
N MET A 240 -11.90 -4.32 10.60
CA MET A 240 -11.14 -3.44 11.49
C MET A 240 -11.09 -3.97 12.93
N GLN A 241 -12.16 -4.55 13.45
CA GLN A 241 -12.20 -5.16 14.78
C GLN A 241 -11.24 -6.35 14.90
N GLU A 242 -11.12 -7.19 13.88
CA GLU A 242 -10.12 -8.28 13.86
C GLU A 242 -8.68 -7.75 13.92
N CYS A 243 -8.38 -6.69 13.16
CA CYS A 243 -7.09 -6.01 13.24
C CYS A 243 -6.88 -5.34 14.62
N ALA A 244 -7.93 -4.78 15.20
CA ALA A 244 -7.87 -4.12 16.51
C ALA A 244 -7.62 -5.12 17.64
N GLN A 245 -8.23 -6.30 17.56
CA GLN A 245 -7.91 -7.39 18.48
C GLN A 245 -6.41 -7.74 18.42
N TYR A 246 -5.84 -7.82 17.22
CA TYR A 246 -4.39 -8.01 17.07
C TYR A 246 -3.56 -6.84 17.64
N PHE A 247 -4.01 -5.60 17.46
CA PHE A 247 -3.36 -4.41 18.05
C PHE A 247 -3.30 -4.48 19.60
N LEU A 248 -4.34 -5.00 20.24
CA LEU A 248 -4.38 -5.18 21.69
C LEU A 248 -3.45 -6.32 22.15
N GLU A 249 -3.39 -7.42 21.41
CA GLU A 249 -2.58 -8.61 21.72
C GLU A 249 -1.08 -8.41 21.48
N VAL A 250 -0.70 -7.66 20.45
CA VAL A 250 0.70 -7.58 20.01
C VAL A 250 1.56 -6.83 21.03
N LYS A 251 2.73 -7.39 21.35
CA LYS A 251 3.71 -6.80 22.26
C LYS A 251 4.77 -5.98 21.54
N ASP A 252 5.09 -6.36 20.31
CA ASP A 252 6.02 -5.63 19.45
C ASP A 252 5.50 -4.21 19.19
N LYS A 253 6.34 -3.21 19.49
CA LYS A 253 5.96 -1.80 19.40
C LYS A 253 5.80 -1.33 17.95
N ASP A 254 6.58 -1.87 17.03
CA ASP A 254 6.65 -1.39 15.65
C ASP A 254 5.45 -1.92 14.86
N ILE A 255 5.04 -3.17 15.11
CA ILE A 255 3.74 -3.69 14.62
C ILE A 255 2.58 -2.90 15.22
N LYS A 256 2.63 -2.58 16.52
CA LYS A 256 1.60 -1.77 17.18
C LYS A 256 1.49 -0.38 16.56
N HIS A 257 2.62 0.25 16.24
CA HIS A 257 2.65 1.54 15.56
C HIS A 257 2.12 1.46 14.13
N ALA A 258 2.45 0.41 13.38
CA ALA A 258 1.94 0.21 12.03
C ALA A 258 0.41 -0.01 12.01
N LEU A 259 -0.12 -0.82 12.93
CA LEU A 259 -1.58 -0.99 13.09
C LEU A 259 -2.27 0.33 13.45
N ALA A 260 -1.68 1.14 14.34
CA ALA A 260 -2.23 2.44 14.67
C ALA A 260 -2.25 3.38 13.46
N GLY A 261 -1.17 3.41 12.67
CA GLY A 261 -1.11 4.16 11.42
C GLY A 261 -2.18 3.71 10.44
N LEU A 262 -2.36 2.40 10.25
CA LEU A 262 -3.40 1.84 9.39
C LEU A 262 -4.81 2.28 9.83
N PHE A 263 -5.11 2.23 11.13
CA PHE A 263 -6.41 2.71 11.62
C PHE A 263 -6.61 4.20 11.38
N VAL A 264 -5.58 5.02 11.52
CA VAL A 264 -5.65 6.46 11.25
C VAL A 264 -5.97 6.71 9.77
N GLU A 265 -5.23 6.07 8.86
CA GLU A 265 -5.47 6.18 7.41
C GLU A 265 -6.90 5.83 7.01
N ILE A 266 -7.47 4.80 7.65
CA ILE A 266 -8.84 4.34 7.38
C ILE A 266 -9.88 5.29 8.01
N LEU A 267 -9.65 5.74 9.25
CA LEU A 267 -10.63 6.52 10.02
C LEU A 267 -10.69 8.00 9.65
N VAL A 268 -9.62 8.59 9.12
CA VAL A 268 -9.62 10.02 8.74
C VAL A 268 -10.72 10.34 7.71
N PRO A 269 -10.88 9.61 6.59
CA PRO A 269 -12.00 9.81 5.67
C PRO A 269 -13.36 9.54 6.31
N VAL A 270 -13.46 8.56 7.22
CA VAL A 270 -14.70 8.27 7.95
C VAL A 270 -15.09 9.49 8.80
N ALA A 271 -14.15 10.05 9.56
CA ALA A 271 -14.39 11.25 10.37
C ALA A 271 -14.86 12.45 9.53
N ALA A 272 -14.35 12.61 8.31
CA ALA A 272 -14.77 13.68 7.40
C ALA A 272 -16.20 13.46 6.82
N ALA A 273 -16.62 12.21 6.67
CA ALA A 273 -17.93 11.84 6.10
C ALA A 273 -19.06 11.80 7.14
N VAL A 274 -18.75 11.59 8.42
CA VAL A 274 -19.73 11.44 9.50
C VAL A 274 -20.41 12.79 9.80
N LYS A 275 -21.53 13.05 9.13
CA LYS A 275 -22.42 14.19 9.43
C LYS A 275 -23.68 13.79 10.20
N ASN A 276 -24.19 12.55 10.03
CA ASN A 276 -25.44 12.09 10.66
C ASN A 276 -25.45 10.61 11.13
N GLU A 277 -24.38 9.83 10.90
CA GLU A 277 -24.39 8.35 11.05
C GLU A 277 -23.58 7.81 12.24
N VAL A 278 -23.30 8.63 13.27
CA VAL A 278 -22.47 8.20 14.42
C VAL A 278 -23.14 7.16 15.33
N ASN A 279 -24.37 6.77 15.05
CA ASN A 279 -25.15 5.84 15.89
C ASN A 279 -25.09 4.39 15.41
N VAL A 280 -24.06 3.98 14.68
CA VAL A 280 -23.87 2.57 14.30
C VAL A 280 -23.16 1.80 15.43
N PRO A 281 -23.72 0.68 15.93
CA PRO A 281 -23.14 -0.08 17.04
C PRO A 281 -21.70 -0.58 16.80
N CYS A 282 -21.36 -0.98 15.58
CA CYS A 282 -20.03 -1.53 15.28
C CYS A 282 -18.91 -0.48 15.45
N LEU A 283 -19.16 0.78 15.05
CA LEU A 283 -18.24 1.90 15.24
C LEU A 283 -18.11 2.27 16.72
N LYS A 284 -19.23 2.31 17.45
CA LYS A 284 -19.22 2.53 18.90
C LYS A 284 -18.35 1.49 19.61
N ASN A 285 -18.60 0.21 19.33
CA ASN A 285 -17.86 -0.90 19.95
C ASN A 285 -16.37 -0.84 19.60
N PHE A 286 -16.04 -0.47 18.36
CA PHE A 286 -14.65 -0.31 17.93
C PHE A 286 -13.93 0.81 18.71
N VAL A 287 -14.59 1.96 18.90
CA VAL A 287 -14.05 3.07 19.69
C VAL A 287 -13.87 2.67 21.16
N GLU A 288 -14.90 2.11 21.79
CA GLU A 288 -14.88 1.71 23.19
C GLU A 288 -13.79 0.65 23.46
N MET A 289 -13.59 -0.28 22.52
CA MET A 289 -12.55 -1.32 22.61
C MET A 289 -11.13 -0.75 22.64
N LEU A 290 -10.86 0.32 21.87
CA LEU A 290 -9.50 0.81 21.66
C LEU A 290 -9.13 2.06 22.48
N TYR A 291 -10.09 2.94 22.78
CA TYR A 291 -9.81 4.30 23.21
C TYR A 291 -8.98 4.36 24.50
N SER A 292 -9.44 3.71 25.58
CA SER A 292 -8.77 3.81 26.89
C SER A 292 -7.33 3.29 26.85
N GLN A 293 -7.10 2.12 26.25
CA GLN A 293 -5.76 1.53 26.20
C GLN A 293 -4.81 2.32 25.30
N THR A 294 -5.31 2.80 24.16
CA THR A 294 -4.53 3.65 23.25
C THR A 294 -4.18 4.98 23.91
N LEU A 295 -5.12 5.58 24.63
CA LEU A 295 -4.93 6.81 25.38
C LEU A 295 -3.83 6.65 26.42
N ASP A 296 -3.93 5.64 27.29
CA ASP A 296 -2.93 5.36 28.32
C ASP A 296 -1.55 5.09 27.72
N ALA A 297 -1.49 4.31 26.64
CA ALA A 297 -0.24 4.01 25.95
C ALA A 297 0.39 5.26 25.30
N SER A 298 -0.43 6.19 24.79
CA SER A 298 0.03 7.43 24.14
C SER A 298 0.75 8.39 25.11
N THR A 299 0.48 8.29 26.41
CA THR A 299 1.16 9.12 27.43
C THR A 299 2.67 8.83 27.49
N LYS A 300 3.08 7.59 27.13
CA LYS A 300 4.47 7.15 27.12
C LYS A 300 5.21 7.73 25.91
N ASN A 301 6.34 8.40 26.17
CA ASN A 301 7.15 9.07 25.13
C ASN A 301 7.42 8.20 23.89
N LYS A 302 7.75 6.91 24.08
CA LYS A 302 8.06 5.99 22.98
C LYS A 302 6.90 5.65 22.04
N HIS A 303 5.65 5.84 22.48
CA HIS A 303 4.46 5.53 21.67
C HIS A 303 3.68 6.78 21.27
N ARG A 304 3.94 7.91 21.91
CA ARG A 304 3.18 9.15 21.77
C ARG A 304 2.95 9.55 20.31
N LEU A 305 4.01 9.68 19.51
CA LEU A 305 3.89 10.14 18.11
C LEU A 305 3.02 9.22 17.25
N ALA A 306 3.07 7.91 17.48
CA ALA A 306 2.34 6.93 16.69
C ALA A 306 0.88 6.76 17.15
N LEU A 307 0.62 6.81 18.46
CA LEU A 307 -0.70 6.52 19.02
C LEU A 307 -1.58 7.75 19.19
N PHE A 308 -1.00 8.94 19.36
CA PHE A 308 -1.79 10.16 19.55
C PHE A 308 -2.71 10.50 18.36
N PRO A 309 -2.28 10.33 17.08
CA PRO A 309 -3.20 10.45 15.94
C PRO A 309 -4.37 9.47 16.01
N LEU A 310 -4.15 8.24 16.47
CA LEU A 310 -5.21 7.26 16.64
C LEU A 310 -6.19 7.66 17.74
N VAL A 311 -5.71 8.13 18.89
CA VAL A 311 -6.58 8.68 19.96
C VAL A 311 -7.47 9.79 19.40
N THR A 312 -6.88 10.69 18.61
CA THR A 312 -7.59 11.80 17.97
C THR A 312 -8.68 11.28 17.04
N CYS A 313 -8.34 10.35 16.14
CA CYS A 313 -9.30 9.77 15.20
C CYS A 313 -10.45 9.05 15.92
N LEU A 314 -10.14 8.21 16.91
CA LEU A 314 -11.13 7.49 17.72
C LEU A 314 -12.10 8.45 18.40
N LEU A 315 -11.61 9.57 18.93
CA LEU A 315 -12.46 10.60 19.53
C LEU A 315 -13.33 11.29 18.47
N CYS A 316 -12.76 11.66 17.32
CA CYS A 316 -13.49 12.32 16.22
C CYS A 316 -14.64 11.47 15.66
N VAL A 317 -14.45 10.15 15.53
CA VAL A 317 -15.50 9.24 15.04
C VAL A 317 -16.43 8.72 16.15
N SER A 318 -16.17 9.08 17.40
CA SER A 318 -16.97 8.60 18.54
C SER A 318 -18.35 9.24 18.60
N GLN A 319 -19.27 8.57 19.30
CA GLN A 319 -20.59 9.12 19.60
C GLN A 319 -20.48 10.37 20.47
N LYS A 320 -21.44 11.29 20.29
CA LYS A 320 -21.49 12.58 21.01
C LYS A 320 -21.30 12.43 22.53
N GLN A 321 -21.93 11.45 23.16
CA GLN A 321 -21.80 11.24 24.62
C GLN A 321 -20.36 10.83 24.99
N PHE A 322 -19.77 9.89 24.26
CA PHE A 322 -18.40 9.45 24.47
C PHE A 322 -17.42 10.60 24.25
N PHE A 323 -17.61 11.39 23.19
CA PHE A 323 -16.82 12.59 22.92
C PHE A 323 -16.87 13.57 24.10
N LEU A 324 -18.08 13.93 24.55
CA LEU A 324 -18.28 14.90 25.63
C LEU A 324 -17.72 14.44 26.98
N GLN A 325 -17.63 13.12 27.19
CA GLN A 325 -17.02 12.54 28.39
C GLN A 325 -15.48 12.55 28.35
N ASN A 326 -14.85 12.60 27.17
CA ASN A 326 -13.40 12.40 27.05
C ASN A 326 -12.63 13.62 26.50
N TRP A 327 -13.32 14.56 25.82
CA TRP A 327 -12.67 15.69 25.13
C TRP A 327 -11.85 16.60 26.04
N HIS A 328 -12.27 16.81 27.28
CA HIS A 328 -11.61 17.73 28.20
C HIS A 328 -10.22 17.23 28.59
N TYR A 329 -10.09 15.92 28.85
CA TYR A 329 -8.80 15.28 29.11
C TYR A 329 -7.90 15.32 27.87
N PHE A 330 -8.46 14.98 26.71
CA PHE A 330 -7.74 15.05 25.44
C PHE A 330 -7.23 16.46 25.13
N LEU A 331 -8.07 17.49 25.31
CA LEU A 331 -7.70 18.89 25.11
C LEU A 331 -6.57 19.32 26.06
N ALA A 332 -6.62 18.90 27.32
CA ALA A 332 -5.55 19.17 28.28
C ALA A 332 -4.21 18.56 27.82
N MET A 333 -4.24 17.36 27.22
CA MET A 333 -3.04 16.74 26.64
C MET A 333 -2.51 17.52 25.43
N CYS A 334 -3.36 17.88 24.45
CA CYS A 334 -2.98 18.77 23.34
C CYS A 334 -2.33 20.07 23.85
N LEU A 335 -3.00 20.66 24.87
CA LEU A 335 -2.54 21.70 25.79
C LEU A 335 -1.04 21.61 26.12
N SER A 336 -0.72 20.49 26.76
CA SER A 336 0.62 20.20 27.26
C SER A 336 1.64 19.99 26.14
N HIS A 337 1.24 19.37 25.02
CA HIS A 337 2.15 19.07 23.91
C HIS A 337 2.55 20.32 23.13
N LEU A 338 1.62 21.26 22.93
CA LEU A 338 1.91 22.56 22.30
C LEU A 338 2.89 23.40 23.13
N LYS A 339 2.84 23.28 24.46
CA LYS A 339 3.78 23.97 25.36
C LYS A 339 5.19 23.38 25.33
N ASN A 340 5.35 22.10 24.97
CA ASN A 340 6.62 21.37 25.05
C ASN A 340 7.62 21.65 23.91
N ARG A 341 7.34 22.60 23.00
CA ARG A 341 8.24 23.05 21.90
C ARG A 341 8.80 21.96 20.97
N ASP A 342 8.36 20.71 21.04
CA ASP A 342 8.69 19.69 20.04
C ASP A 342 7.87 19.97 18.75
N PRO A 343 8.51 20.34 17.63
CA PRO A 343 7.80 20.71 16.40
C PRO A 343 7.05 19.54 15.74
N LYS A 344 7.46 18.29 15.99
CA LYS A 344 6.76 17.10 15.46
C LYS A 344 5.51 16.82 16.27
N MET A 345 5.63 16.82 17.59
CA MET A 345 4.47 16.66 18.48
C MET A 345 3.46 17.81 18.36
N SER A 346 3.93 19.04 18.10
CA SER A 346 3.03 20.18 17.91
C SER A 346 2.18 20.03 16.65
N ARG A 347 2.74 19.53 15.55
CA ARG A 347 1.98 19.21 14.31
C ARG A 347 0.97 18.10 14.53
N VAL A 348 1.40 17.01 15.16
CA VAL A 348 0.53 15.88 15.53
C VAL A 348 -0.63 16.33 16.42
N ALA A 349 -0.37 17.18 17.41
CA ALA A 349 -1.39 17.69 18.33
C ALA A 349 -2.41 18.64 17.66
N LEU A 350 -2.03 19.28 16.55
CA LEU A 350 -2.91 20.15 15.75
C LEU A 350 -3.71 19.39 14.69
N GLY A 351 -3.52 18.07 14.57
CA GLY A 351 -4.12 17.28 13.49
C GLY A 351 -3.53 17.58 12.10
N MET A 352 -2.36 18.22 12.06
CA MET A 352 -1.59 18.44 10.83
C MET A 352 -0.65 17.25 10.65
N GLN A 353 -1.03 16.29 9.79
CA GLN A 353 -0.13 15.23 9.32
C GLN A 353 0.76 15.75 8.20
#